data_AF-A0A832I451-F1
#
_entry.id   AF-A0A832I451-F1
#
_cell.length_a   1.000
_cell.length_b   1.000
_cell.length_c   1.000
_cell.angle_alpha   90.00
_cell.angle_beta   90.00
_cell.angle_gamma   90.00
#
_symmetry.space_group_name_H-M   'P 1'
#
loop_
_entity.id
_entity.type
_entity.pdbx_description
1 polymer ?
#
loop_
_entity_poly.entity_id
_entity_poly.type
_entity_poly.pdbx_seq_one_letter_code
_entity_poly.pdbx_strand_id
1 'polypeptide(L)'
;MSIRNLVACVLLAVVAVALPAPAAAQESSRERVQFALDLTDRRIEQAEALAMGSDDARVRAELDRAVSLQADAKRAFQGSQLAFANRLTLEARGHADRAIAILKGPDPDGVLAQLERTRDLLERARDRVEECEHTRARALMRTALDMQARADDAARDGRYLAALQLSIGARERARRALRMCNVEENLRDGAERALRRSDQVIQRAHETLDDGAPPAALDALGRAREFQDRATREFLAERWEVCLRLTQTARMFAHRAMRLAAVRP
;
A
#
# COMPACT_ATOMS: atom_id res chain seq x y z
N MET A 1 62.03 -36.08 13.02
CA MET A 1 61.20 -36.70 11.96
C MET A 1 59.85 -37.08 12.56
N SER A 2 58.79 -36.35 12.21
CA SER A 2 57.41 -36.79 12.44
C SER A 2 56.58 -36.35 11.24
N ILE A 3 56.04 -37.34 10.52
CA ILE A 3 55.50 -37.27 9.15
C ILE A 3 54.07 -36.67 9.12
N ARG A 4 53.55 -36.18 10.25
CA ARG A 4 52.14 -35.76 10.40
C ARG A 4 51.81 -34.31 10.04
N ASN A 5 52.79 -33.46 9.75
CA ASN A 5 52.56 -32.02 9.53
C ASN A 5 52.61 -31.57 8.05
N LEU A 6 52.70 -32.49 7.09
CA LEU A 6 52.90 -32.14 5.66
C LEU A 6 51.62 -32.21 4.80
N VAL A 7 50.48 -32.60 5.37
CA VAL A 7 49.19 -32.69 4.64
C VAL A 7 48.34 -31.42 4.79
N ALA A 8 48.75 -30.46 5.63
CA ALA A 8 48.00 -29.23 5.89
C ALA A 8 48.19 -28.10 4.84
N CYS A 9 48.98 -28.30 3.78
CA CYS A 9 49.39 -27.23 2.87
C CYS A 9 48.94 -27.35 1.40
N VAL A 10 48.11 -28.33 1.01
CA VAL A 10 47.75 -28.53 -0.43
C VAL A 10 46.24 -28.51 -0.74
N LEU A 11 45.36 -28.45 0.28
CA LEU A 11 43.91 -28.25 0.08
C LEU A 11 43.49 -26.78 0.31
N LEU A 12 44.27 -25.85 -0.23
CA LEU A 12 44.04 -24.40 -0.17
C LEU A 12 44.22 -23.74 -1.55
N ALA A 13 43.95 -24.50 -2.60
CA ALA A 13 43.91 -24.04 -3.98
C ALA A 13 42.62 -24.57 -4.62
N VAL A 14 41.90 -23.72 -5.33
CA VAL A 14 40.62 -24.00 -6.03
C VAL A 14 39.35 -23.86 -5.17
N VAL A 15 39.26 -22.83 -4.33
CA VAL A 15 38.00 -22.07 -4.25
C VAL A 15 38.13 -20.94 -5.25
N ALA A 16 37.95 -21.29 -6.53
CA ALA A 16 37.70 -20.32 -7.57
C ALA A 16 36.40 -19.61 -7.18
N VAL A 17 36.58 -18.39 -6.68
CA VAL A 17 35.52 -17.43 -6.40
C VAL A 17 34.72 -17.29 -7.69
N ALA A 18 33.61 -18.01 -7.79
CA ALA A 18 32.54 -17.68 -8.71
C ALA A 18 31.94 -16.37 -8.21
N LEU A 19 32.63 -15.25 -8.46
CA LEU A 19 31.98 -13.95 -8.42
C LEU A 19 30.82 -14.08 -9.41
N PRO A 20 29.55 -13.95 -8.99
CA PRO A 20 28.48 -13.76 -9.95
C PRO A 20 28.90 -12.56 -10.79
N ALA A 21 29.16 -12.80 -12.08
CA ALA A 21 29.36 -11.73 -13.02
C ALA A 21 28.19 -10.76 -12.80
N PRO A 22 28.47 -9.47 -12.57
CA PRO A 22 27.41 -8.53 -12.32
C PRO A 22 26.43 -8.67 -13.49
N ALA A 23 25.14 -8.81 -13.19
CA ALA A 23 24.04 -8.69 -14.15
C ALA A 23 23.93 -7.25 -14.69
N ALA A 24 25.09 -6.62 -14.92
CA ALA A 24 25.30 -5.33 -15.51
C ALA A 24 25.15 -5.50 -17.02
N ALA A 25 24.33 -4.64 -17.61
CA ALA A 25 24.03 -4.57 -19.02
C ALA A 25 23.31 -5.82 -19.56
N GLN A 26 22.04 -5.98 -19.19
CA GLN A 26 21.10 -6.41 -20.23
C GLN A 26 21.23 -5.40 -21.37
N GLU A 27 22.01 -5.76 -22.39
CA GLU A 27 22.17 -4.97 -23.61
C GLU A 27 20.77 -4.51 -24.03
N SER A 28 20.58 -3.19 -24.12
CA SER A 28 19.33 -2.62 -24.56
C SER A 28 19.19 -2.93 -26.04
N SER A 29 18.66 -4.11 -26.36
CA SER A 29 18.46 -4.52 -27.74
C SER A 29 17.59 -3.48 -28.45
N ARG A 30 17.88 -3.28 -29.74
CA ARG A 30 17.15 -2.32 -30.57
C ARG A 30 15.64 -2.55 -30.51
N GLU A 31 15.20 -3.81 -30.51
CA GLU A 31 13.80 -4.22 -30.38
C GLU A 31 13.17 -3.79 -29.05
N ARG A 32 13.88 -3.96 -27.91
CA ARG A 32 13.37 -3.55 -26.60
C ARG A 32 13.20 -2.03 -26.51
N VAL A 33 14.14 -1.26 -27.07
CA VAL A 33 14.05 0.19 -27.10
C VAL A 33 12.93 0.65 -28.04
N GLN A 34 12.75 0.01 -29.20
CA GLN A 34 11.61 0.28 -30.09
C GLN A 34 10.27 0.04 -29.38
N PHE A 35 10.11 -1.10 -28.70
CA PHE A 35 8.91 -1.38 -27.93
C PHE A 35 8.66 -0.34 -26.83
N ALA A 36 9.71 0.11 -26.15
CA ALA A 36 9.60 1.15 -25.13
C ALA A 36 9.15 2.50 -25.74
N LEU A 37 9.67 2.86 -26.92
CA LEU A 37 9.23 4.05 -27.65
C LEU A 37 7.74 3.96 -28.00
N ASP A 38 7.29 2.85 -28.61
CA ASP A 38 5.89 2.65 -29.02
C ASP A 38 4.92 2.69 -27.83
N LEU A 39 5.31 2.10 -26.70
CA LEU A 39 4.51 2.13 -25.48
C LEU A 39 4.42 3.55 -24.91
N THR A 40 5.51 4.32 -24.97
CA THR A 40 5.52 5.72 -24.50
C THR A 40 4.67 6.60 -25.41
N ASP A 41 4.70 6.41 -26.74
CA ASP A 41 3.86 7.14 -27.69
C ASP A 41 2.37 6.96 -27.38
N ARG A 42 1.90 5.71 -27.23
CA ARG A 42 0.50 5.42 -26.83
C ARG A 42 0.12 6.08 -25.51
N ARG A 43 1.08 6.19 -24.59
CA ARG A 43 0.83 6.81 -23.28
C ARG A 43 0.72 8.34 -23.39
N ILE A 44 1.52 8.97 -24.24
CA ILE A 44 1.41 10.39 -24.58
C ILE A 44 0.07 10.66 -25.26
N GLU A 45 -0.30 9.87 -26.28
CA GLU A 45 -1.60 9.98 -26.98
C GLU A 45 -2.79 9.88 -26.00
N GLN A 46 -2.72 8.94 -25.05
CA GLN A 46 -3.74 8.81 -24.01
C GLN A 46 -3.81 10.06 -23.11
N ALA A 47 -2.65 10.63 -22.75
CA ALA A 47 -2.58 11.83 -21.93
C ALA A 47 -3.16 13.04 -22.68
N GLU A 48 -2.83 13.20 -23.96
CA GLU A 48 -3.39 14.23 -24.84
C GLU A 48 -4.91 14.09 -24.99
N ALA A 49 -5.40 12.86 -25.21
CA ALA A 49 -6.83 12.59 -25.33
C ALA A 49 -7.61 12.98 -24.06
N LEU A 50 -7.04 12.71 -22.87
CA LEU A 50 -7.63 13.12 -21.59
C LEU A 50 -7.52 14.64 -21.35
N ALA A 51 -6.52 15.30 -21.95
CA ALA A 51 -6.32 16.73 -21.83
C ALA A 51 -7.20 17.55 -22.78
N MET A 52 -7.89 16.91 -23.74
CA MET A 52 -8.83 17.60 -24.63
C MET A 52 -9.91 18.32 -23.81
N GLY A 53 -9.89 19.66 -23.84
CA GLY A 53 -10.81 20.51 -23.08
C GLY A 53 -10.34 20.90 -21.68
N SER A 54 -9.13 20.51 -21.27
CA SER A 54 -8.50 20.99 -20.03
C SER A 54 -7.59 22.19 -20.30
N ASP A 55 -7.83 23.30 -19.63
CA ASP A 55 -6.97 24.49 -19.70
C ASP A 55 -5.83 24.49 -18.66
N ASP A 56 -5.66 23.39 -17.91
CA ASP A 56 -4.66 23.28 -16.84
C ASP A 56 -3.23 23.44 -17.39
N ALA A 57 -2.59 24.55 -17.02
CA ALA A 57 -1.24 24.89 -17.46
C ALA A 57 -0.19 23.85 -17.03
N ARG A 58 -0.42 23.14 -15.92
CA ARG A 58 0.49 22.09 -15.44
C ARG A 58 0.41 20.85 -16.30
N VAL A 59 -0.80 20.46 -16.72
CA VAL A 59 -1.01 19.33 -17.64
C VAL A 59 -0.31 19.62 -18.96
N ARG A 60 -0.51 20.82 -19.51
CA ARG A 60 0.16 21.26 -20.74
C ARG A 60 1.69 21.20 -20.62
N ALA A 61 2.25 21.75 -19.54
CA ALA A 61 3.70 21.73 -19.32
C ALA A 61 4.29 20.30 -19.23
N GLU A 62 3.60 19.36 -18.57
CA GLU A 62 4.04 17.96 -18.51
C GLU A 62 3.93 17.27 -19.88
N LEU A 63 2.85 17.50 -20.63
CA LEU A 63 2.68 16.97 -21.99
C LEU A 63 3.74 17.49 -22.96
N ASP A 64 3.98 18.80 -22.99
CA ASP A 64 4.99 19.43 -23.85
C ASP A 64 6.38 18.81 -23.58
N ARG A 65 6.70 18.58 -22.31
CA ARG A 65 7.96 17.95 -21.92
C ARG A 65 8.04 16.49 -22.34
N ALA A 66 6.96 15.73 -22.19
CA ALA A 66 6.88 14.33 -22.63
C ALA A 66 7.10 14.21 -24.15
N VAL A 67 6.39 15.03 -24.94
CA VAL A 67 6.50 15.07 -26.41
C VAL A 67 7.93 15.44 -26.84
N SER A 68 8.50 16.48 -26.25
CA SER A 68 9.88 16.91 -26.55
C SER A 68 10.90 15.82 -26.25
N LEU A 69 10.85 15.20 -25.06
CA LEU A 69 11.78 14.14 -24.66
C LEU A 69 11.63 12.90 -25.55
N GLN A 70 10.41 12.55 -25.94
CA GLN A 70 10.14 11.41 -26.81
C GLN A 70 10.66 11.67 -28.25
N ALA A 71 10.55 12.89 -28.75
CA ALA A 71 11.17 13.28 -30.02
C ALA A 71 12.69 13.16 -29.96
N ASP A 72 13.33 13.57 -28.85
CA ASP A 72 14.76 13.40 -28.60
C ASP A 72 15.15 11.92 -28.53
N ALA A 73 14.34 11.11 -27.85
CA ALA A 73 14.56 9.66 -27.74
C ALA A 73 14.54 8.98 -29.12
N LYS A 74 13.58 9.35 -29.99
CA LYS A 74 13.48 8.83 -31.37
C LYS A 74 14.71 9.21 -32.21
N ARG A 75 15.20 10.45 -32.08
CA ARG A 75 16.44 10.90 -32.74
C ARG A 75 17.66 10.11 -32.26
N ALA A 76 17.82 9.93 -30.95
CA ALA A 76 18.90 9.13 -30.37
C ALA A 76 18.86 7.66 -30.83
N PHE A 77 17.65 7.08 -30.93
CA PHE A 77 17.45 5.71 -31.41
C PHE A 77 17.87 5.54 -32.88
N GLN A 78 17.50 6.50 -33.75
CA GLN A 78 17.93 6.52 -35.15
C GLN A 78 19.46 6.61 -35.28
N GLY A 79 20.12 7.36 -34.39
CA GLY A 79 21.58 7.44 -34.28
C GLY A 79 22.26 6.24 -33.60
N SER A 80 21.53 5.14 -33.35
CA SER A 80 22.00 3.94 -32.66
C SER A 80 22.51 4.18 -31.22
N GLN A 81 22.11 5.28 -30.57
CA GLN A 81 22.43 5.59 -29.18
C GLN A 81 21.40 4.96 -28.22
N LEU A 82 21.29 3.63 -28.25
CA LEU A 82 20.16 2.89 -27.66
C LEU A 82 19.97 3.12 -26.15
N ALA A 83 21.05 3.15 -25.36
CA ALA A 83 20.97 3.39 -23.92
C ALA A 83 20.44 4.80 -23.59
N PHE A 84 20.85 5.80 -24.37
CA PHE A 84 20.39 7.18 -24.18
C PHE A 84 18.92 7.34 -24.61
N ALA A 85 18.54 6.75 -25.75
CA ALA A 85 17.15 6.70 -26.20
C ALA A 85 16.23 6.04 -25.16
N ASN A 86 16.66 4.92 -24.57
CA ASN A 86 15.90 4.23 -23.52
C ASN A 86 15.70 5.10 -22.27
N ARG A 87 16.73 5.83 -21.84
CA ARG A 87 16.59 6.76 -20.71
C ARG A 87 15.58 7.87 -21.02
N LEU A 88 15.72 8.54 -22.17
CA LEU A 88 14.83 9.63 -22.58
C LEU A 88 13.37 9.19 -22.70
N THR A 89 13.09 8.00 -23.28
CA THR A 89 11.71 7.51 -23.40
C THR A 89 11.08 7.14 -22.05
N LEU A 90 11.86 6.64 -21.08
CA LEU A 90 11.38 6.40 -19.72
C LEU A 90 11.08 7.71 -18.98
N GLU A 91 11.92 8.74 -19.16
CA GLU A 91 11.66 10.08 -18.63
C GLU A 91 10.39 10.69 -19.25
N ALA A 92 10.26 10.63 -20.59
CA ALA A 92 9.07 11.08 -21.32
C ALA A 92 7.79 10.40 -20.81
N ARG A 93 7.83 9.07 -20.61
CA ARG A 93 6.70 8.32 -20.04
C ARG A 93 6.33 8.80 -18.64
N GLY A 94 7.33 9.08 -17.79
CA GLY A 94 7.10 9.63 -16.46
C GLY A 94 6.38 10.98 -16.49
N HIS A 95 6.68 11.84 -17.47
CA HIS A 95 5.95 13.10 -17.71
C HIS A 95 4.49 12.85 -18.15
N ALA A 96 4.27 11.96 -19.12
CA ALA A 96 2.93 11.59 -19.56
C ALA A 96 2.08 10.98 -18.41
N ASP A 97 2.67 10.11 -17.60
CA ASP A 97 2.01 9.52 -16.43
C ASP A 97 1.60 10.58 -15.39
N ARG A 98 2.43 11.60 -15.16
CA ARG A 98 2.07 12.72 -14.28
C ARG A 98 0.94 13.56 -14.84
N ALA A 99 0.94 13.86 -16.14
CA ALA A 99 -0.17 14.56 -16.79
C ALA A 99 -1.50 13.79 -16.61
N ILE A 100 -1.48 12.47 -16.85
CA ILE A 100 -2.64 11.60 -16.65
C ILE A 100 -3.09 11.58 -15.18
N ALA A 101 -2.15 11.52 -14.24
CA ALA A 101 -2.47 11.55 -12.81
C ALA A 101 -3.10 12.88 -12.37
N ILE A 102 -2.67 14.01 -12.94
CA ILE A 102 -3.29 15.31 -12.67
C ILE A 102 -4.74 15.31 -13.20
N LEU A 103 -4.97 14.82 -14.42
CA LEU A 103 -6.28 14.82 -15.08
C LEU A 103 -7.28 13.86 -14.42
N LYS A 104 -6.84 12.65 -14.06
CA LYS A 104 -7.72 11.65 -13.43
C LYS A 104 -7.92 11.89 -11.94
N GLY A 105 -7.04 12.66 -11.31
CA GLY A 105 -6.98 12.74 -9.85
C GLY A 105 -6.54 11.41 -9.22
N PRO A 106 -6.66 11.29 -7.89
CA PRO A 106 -6.28 10.07 -7.20
C PRO A 106 -7.25 8.92 -7.51
N ASP A 107 -6.69 7.72 -7.65
CA ASP A 107 -7.45 6.49 -7.88
C ASP A 107 -8.50 6.25 -6.76
N PRO A 108 -9.80 6.18 -7.09
CA PRO A 108 -10.86 6.00 -6.10
C PRO A 108 -10.65 4.80 -5.18
N ASP A 109 -10.30 3.64 -5.73
CA ASP A 109 -10.12 2.40 -4.96
C ASP A 109 -8.93 2.53 -4.00
N GLY A 110 -7.82 3.09 -4.48
CA GLY A 110 -6.66 3.42 -3.66
C GLY A 110 -6.99 4.39 -2.50
N VAL A 111 -7.82 5.40 -2.76
CA VAL A 111 -8.29 6.36 -1.74
C VAL A 111 -9.19 5.67 -0.72
N LEU A 112 -10.19 4.89 -1.16
CA LEU A 112 -11.09 4.16 -0.27
C LEU A 112 -10.34 3.18 0.63
N ALA A 113 -9.35 2.45 0.08
CA ALA A 113 -8.47 1.59 0.86
C ALA A 113 -7.62 2.37 1.87
N GLN A 114 -7.20 3.60 1.54
CA GLN A 114 -6.46 4.45 2.47
C GLN A 114 -7.33 4.98 3.60
N LEU A 115 -8.57 5.36 3.31
CA LEU A 115 -9.57 5.79 4.30
C LEU A 115 -9.83 4.66 5.29
N GLU A 116 -10.06 3.44 4.81
CA GLU A 116 -10.24 2.26 5.66
C GLU A 116 -9.05 2.03 6.60
N ARG A 117 -7.81 2.05 6.06
CA ARG A 117 -6.60 1.94 6.89
C ARG A 117 -6.49 3.04 7.95
N THR A 118 -6.98 4.24 7.65
CA THR A 118 -7.02 5.34 8.65
C THR A 118 -8.11 5.09 9.69
N ARG A 119 -9.31 4.63 9.32
CA ARG A 119 -10.36 4.24 10.29
C ARG A 119 -9.84 3.20 11.28
N ASP A 120 -9.18 2.15 10.79
CA ASP A 120 -8.57 1.11 11.63
C ASP A 120 -7.51 1.65 12.59
N LEU A 121 -6.72 2.64 12.16
CA LEU A 121 -5.75 3.31 13.02
C LEU A 121 -6.44 4.17 14.06
N LEU A 122 -7.47 4.92 13.68
CA LEU A 122 -8.21 5.81 14.57
C LEU A 122 -8.97 5.04 15.64
N GLU A 123 -9.61 3.94 15.28
CA GLU A 123 -10.28 3.05 16.23
C GLU A 123 -9.29 2.57 17.30
N ARG A 124 -8.13 2.03 16.88
CA ARG A 124 -7.07 1.60 17.82
C ARG A 124 -6.49 2.73 18.65
N ALA A 125 -6.37 3.93 18.06
CA ALA A 125 -5.83 5.09 18.74
C ALA A 125 -6.82 5.64 19.77
N ARG A 126 -8.12 5.60 19.49
CA ARG A 126 -9.17 6.08 20.38
C ARG A 126 -9.10 5.40 21.73
N ASP A 127 -9.14 4.06 21.74
CA ASP A 127 -9.15 3.28 22.98
C ASP A 127 -7.93 3.61 23.87
N ARG A 128 -6.74 3.73 23.24
CA ARG A 128 -5.49 4.07 23.95
C ARG A 128 -5.47 5.50 24.48
N VAL A 129 -6.05 6.45 23.75
CA VAL A 129 -6.09 7.86 24.15
C VAL A 129 -7.17 8.11 25.20
N GLU A 130 -8.24 7.31 25.23
CA GLU A 130 -9.27 7.35 26.28
C GLU A 130 -8.71 6.92 27.63
N GLU A 131 -7.96 5.83 27.68
CA GLU A 131 -7.26 5.32 28.88
C GLU A 131 -6.21 6.32 29.43
N CYS A 132 -5.69 7.18 28.57
CA CYS A 132 -4.68 8.18 28.89
C CYS A 132 -5.31 9.47 29.47
N GLU A 133 -4.80 9.95 30.60
CA GLU A 133 -5.30 11.18 31.25
C GLU A 133 -4.82 12.49 30.58
N HIS A 134 -4.21 12.42 29.40
CA HIS A 134 -3.67 13.59 28.72
C HIS A 134 -4.74 14.35 27.92
N THR A 135 -5.29 15.44 28.48
CA THR A 135 -6.37 16.26 27.88
C THR A 135 -6.07 16.70 26.44
N ARG A 136 -4.84 17.16 26.16
CA ARG A 136 -4.41 17.56 24.80
C ARG A 136 -4.44 16.39 23.81
N ALA A 137 -4.05 15.19 24.22
CA ALA A 137 -4.11 14.01 23.36
C ALA A 137 -5.56 13.66 23.00
N ARG A 138 -6.48 13.71 23.97
CA ARG A 138 -7.93 13.53 23.73
C ARG A 138 -8.50 14.57 22.77
N ALA A 139 -8.07 15.83 22.87
CA ALA A 139 -8.48 16.89 21.93
C ALA A 139 -7.97 16.66 20.50
N LEU A 140 -6.71 16.24 20.35
CA LEU A 140 -6.16 15.83 19.05
C LEU A 140 -6.91 14.64 18.46
N MET A 141 -7.28 13.67 19.29
CA MET A 141 -8.01 12.49 18.85
C MET A 141 -9.43 12.83 18.37
N ARG A 142 -10.16 13.70 19.08
CA ARG A 142 -11.46 14.22 18.61
C ARG A 142 -11.35 14.91 17.25
N THR A 143 -10.36 15.80 17.11
CA THR A 143 -10.10 16.47 15.83
C THR A 143 -9.80 15.48 14.70
N ALA A 144 -9.05 14.41 15.00
CA ALA A 144 -8.74 13.37 14.04
C ALA A 144 -9.99 12.61 13.58
N LEU A 145 -10.90 12.28 14.50
CA LEU A 145 -12.18 11.63 14.19
C LEU A 145 -13.05 12.55 13.31
N ASP A 146 -13.18 13.83 13.64
CA ASP A 146 -13.95 14.80 12.85
C ASP A 146 -13.36 15.00 11.44
N MET A 147 -12.03 14.94 11.31
CA MET A 147 -11.38 14.98 10.00
C MET A 147 -11.67 13.72 9.19
N GLN A 148 -11.66 12.54 9.80
CA GLN A 148 -11.98 11.30 9.12
C GLN A 148 -13.45 11.23 8.70
N ALA A 149 -14.38 11.70 9.52
CA ALA A 149 -15.80 11.78 9.14
C ALA A 149 -15.98 12.65 7.89
N ARG A 150 -15.37 13.84 7.87
CA ARG A 150 -15.36 14.72 6.69
C ARG A 150 -14.65 14.10 5.48
N ALA A 151 -13.62 13.29 5.70
CA ALA A 151 -12.95 12.54 4.64
C ALA A 151 -13.91 11.53 4.00
N ASP A 152 -14.69 10.83 4.83
CA ASP A 152 -15.68 9.86 4.37
C ASP A 152 -16.81 10.53 3.60
N ASP A 153 -17.30 11.68 4.08
CA ASP A 153 -18.30 12.49 3.35
C ASP A 153 -17.75 12.96 1.99
N ALA A 154 -16.52 13.50 1.96
CA ALA A 154 -15.89 13.92 0.71
C ALA A 154 -15.70 12.76 -0.29
N ALA A 155 -15.41 11.55 0.20
CA ALA A 155 -15.31 10.37 -0.67
C ALA A 155 -16.67 9.94 -1.24
N ARG A 156 -17.75 10.03 -0.45
CA ARG A 156 -19.12 9.78 -0.94
C ARG A 156 -19.54 10.79 -2.01
N ASP A 157 -19.06 12.02 -1.91
CA ASP A 157 -19.28 13.07 -2.91
C ASP A 157 -18.36 12.97 -4.15
N GLY A 158 -17.52 11.92 -4.25
CA GLY A 158 -16.55 11.76 -5.34
C GLY A 158 -15.34 12.72 -5.28
N ARG A 159 -15.19 13.49 -4.19
CA ARG A 159 -14.07 14.44 -3.98
C ARG A 159 -12.85 13.73 -3.38
N TYR A 160 -12.33 12.73 -4.09
CA TYR A 160 -11.30 11.81 -3.59
C TYR A 160 -9.99 12.48 -3.15
N LEU A 161 -9.56 13.57 -3.80
CA LEU A 161 -8.37 14.31 -3.37
C LEU A 161 -8.56 14.96 -1.99
N ALA A 162 -9.71 15.61 -1.78
CA ALA A 162 -10.03 16.21 -0.49
C ALA A 162 -10.17 15.13 0.60
N ALA A 163 -10.83 14.02 0.27
CA ALA A 163 -10.95 12.86 1.16
C ALA A 163 -9.57 12.33 1.60
N LEU A 164 -8.65 12.14 0.65
CA LEU A 164 -7.30 11.67 0.94
C LEU A 164 -6.54 12.64 1.85
N GLN A 165 -6.58 13.94 1.57
CA GLN A 165 -5.89 14.97 2.37
C GLN A 165 -6.43 15.03 3.81
N LEU A 166 -7.74 14.98 3.98
CA LEU A 166 -8.38 14.93 5.30
C LEU A 166 -7.97 13.67 6.08
N SER A 167 -7.97 12.51 5.41
CA SER A 167 -7.56 11.24 6.03
C SER A 167 -6.08 11.24 6.45
N ILE A 168 -5.18 11.82 5.66
CA ILE A 168 -3.77 12.01 6.04
C ILE A 168 -3.67 12.88 7.30
N GLY A 169 -4.36 14.03 7.32
CA GLY A 169 -4.33 14.94 8.47
C GLY A 169 -4.96 14.35 9.74
N ALA A 170 -5.96 13.48 9.61
CA ALA A 170 -6.53 12.70 10.70
C ALA A 170 -5.49 11.74 11.29
N ARG A 171 -4.82 10.97 10.43
CA ARG A 171 -3.77 10.01 10.82
C ARG A 171 -2.61 10.66 11.54
N GLU A 172 -2.14 11.82 11.07
CA GLU A 172 -1.06 12.57 11.71
C GLU A 172 -1.42 13.02 13.13
N ARG A 173 -2.64 13.54 13.32
CA ARG A 173 -3.15 13.97 14.63
C ARG A 173 -3.28 12.80 15.60
N ALA A 174 -3.80 11.67 15.13
CA ALA A 174 -3.91 10.46 15.94
C ALA A 174 -2.54 9.91 16.36
N ARG A 175 -1.57 9.85 15.43
CA ARG A 175 -0.19 9.47 15.76
C ARG A 175 0.45 10.43 16.77
N ARG A 176 0.17 11.72 16.66
CA ARG A 176 0.64 12.72 17.64
C ARG A 176 -0.01 12.52 19.02
N ALA A 177 -1.30 12.23 19.07
CA ALA A 177 -2.02 11.91 20.32
C ALA A 177 -1.42 10.66 20.99
N LEU A 178 -1.18 9.60 20.21
CA LEU A 178 -0.55 8.38 20.71
C LEU A 178 0.84 8.63 21.31
N ARG A 179 1.68 9.44 20.65
CA ARG A 179 3.00 9.81 21.20
C ARG A 179 2.90 10.59 22.51
N MET A 180 1.89 11.47 22.66
CA MET A 180 1.69 12.24 23.90
C MET A 180 1.29 11.37 25.08
N CYS A 181 0.60 10.26 24.82
CA CYS A 181 0.21 9.32 25.86
C CYS A 181 1.33 8.37 26.28
N ASN A 182 2.56 8.56 25.75
CA ASN A 182 3.73 7.71 25.97
C ASN A 182 3.37 6.22 26.01
N VAL A 183 2.50 5.81 25.09
CA VAL A 183 2.01 4.44 25.04
C VAL A 183 3.15 3.59 24.47
N GLU A 184 4.09 3.20 25.32
CA GLU A 184 4.86 2.00 25.10
C GLU A 184 3.84 0.86 24.95
N GLU A 185 3.87 0.17 23.82
CA GLU A 185 2.92 -0.88 23.55
C GLU A 185 3.20 -2.05 24.49
N ASN A 186 2.48 -2.12 25.61
CA ASN A 186 2.35 -3.38 26.33
C ASN A 186 1.68 -4.38 25.38
N LEU A 187 2.49 -5.29 24.84
CA LEU A 187 2.07 -6.25 23.82
C LEU A 187 0.90 -7.10 24.31
N ARG A 188 0.84 -7.43 25.61
CA ARG A 188 -0.26 -8.19 26.20
C ARG A 188 -1.58 -7.42 26.12
N ASP A 189 -1.63 -6.19 26.64
CA ASP A 189 -2.84 -5.37 26.61
C ASP A 189 -3.25 -5.03 25.16
N GLY A 190 -2.26 -4.88 24.28
CA GLY A 190 -2.46 -4.73 22.84
C GLY A 190 -3.17 -5.95 22.23
N ALA A 191 -2.68 -7.15 22.53
CA ALA A 191 -3.23 -8.41 22.04
C ALA A 191 -4.62 -8.69 22.60
N GLU A 192 -4.86 -8.44 23.89
CA GLU A 192 -6.17 -8.63 24.52
C GLU A 192 -7.25 -7.75 23.87
N ARG A 193 -6.94 -6.47 23.66
CA ARG A 193 -7.86 -5.56 22.95
C ARG A 193 -8.06 -5.96 21.48
N ALA A 194 -7.02 -6.49 20.83
CA ALA A 194 -7.13 -6.95 19.46
C ALA A 194 -8.06 -8.17 19.33
N LEU A 195 -8.03 -9.09 20.30
CA LEU A 195 -8.98 -10.21 20.40
C LEU A 195 -10.42 -9.70 20.51
N ARG A 196 -10.71 -8.87 21.52
CA ARG A 196 -12.07 -8.33 21.74
C ARG A 196 -12.65 -7.63 20.51
N ARG A 197 -11.85 -6.81 19.83
CA ARG A 197 -12.30 -6.12 18.62
C ARG A 197 -12.54 -7.09 17.46
N SER A 198 -11.68 -8.08 17.31
CA SER A 198 -11.85 -9.12 16.29
C SER A 198 -13.14 -9.90 16.52
N ASP A 199 -13.46 -10.27 17.76
CA ASP A 199 -14.74 -10.89 18.13
C ASP A 199 -15.94 -10.01 17.75
N GLN A 200 -15.89 -8.71 18.06
CA GLN A 200 -16.96 -7.77 17.69
C GLN A 200 -17.18 -7.65 16.18
N VAL A 201 -16.11 -7.66 15.38
CA VAL A 201 -16.20 -7.61 13.91
C VAL A 201 -16.74 -8.91 13.35
N ILE A 202 -16.30 -10.06 13.88
CA ILE A 202 -16.81 -11.38 13.50
C ILE A 202 -18.29 -11.50 13.84
N GLN A 203 -18.71 -11.01 15.01
CA GLN A 203 -20.11 -11.00 15.44
C GLN A 203 -20.97 -10.16 14.50
N ARG A 204 -20.55 -8.92 14.18
CA ARG A 204 -21.25 -8.08 13.20
C ARG A 204 -21.34 -8.72 11.82
N ALA A 205 -20.26 -9.37 11.37
CA ALA A 205 -20.27 -10.10 10.11
C ALA A 205 -21.28 -11.24 10.16
N HIS A 206 -21.35 -11.99 11.27
CA HIS A 206 -22.35 -13.02 11.45
C HIS A 206 -23.79 -12.49 11.39
N GLU A 207 -24.07 -11.36 12.05
CA GLU A 207 -25.39 -10.72 12.04
C GLU A 207 -25.79 -10.15 10.66
N THR A 208 -24.79 -9.77 9.85
CA THR A 208 -25.01 -9.24 8.49
C THR A 208 -25.33 -10.34 7.48
N LEU A 209 -24.83 -11.57 7.70
CA LEU A 209 -25.05 -12.69 6.82
C LEU A 209 -26.38 -13.38 7.18
N ASP A 210 -27.34 -13.36 6.26
CA ASP A 210 -28.60 -14.09 6.37
C ASP A 210 -28.51 -15.52 5.80
N ASP A 211 -29.59 -16.30 5.92
CA ASP A 211 -29.66 -17.69 5.44
C ASP A 211 -29.44 -17.81 3.91
N GLY A 212 -29.57 -16.70 3.16
CA GLY A 212 -29.32 -16.61 1.73
C GLY A 212 -27.91 -16.13 1.36
N ALA A 213 -26.99 -15.98 2.32
CA ALA A 213 -25.66 -15.46 2.05
C ALA A 213 -24.89 -16.31 1.02
N PRO A 214 -24.13 -15.70 0.09
CA PRO A 214 -23.33 -16.45 -0.87
C PRO A 214 -22.36 -17.41 -0.17
N PRO A 215 -22.12 -18.63 -0.69
CA PRO A 215 -21.19 -19.58 -0.09
C PRO A 215 -19.80 -18.99 0.17
N ALA A 216 -19.30 -18.15 -0.74
CA ALA A 216 -18.02 -17.48 -0.58
C ALA A 216 -17.97 -16.50 0.62
N ALA A 217 -19.10 -15.90 1.00
CA ALA A 217 -19.22 -15.06 2.18
C ALA A 217 -19.18 -15.90 3.46
N LEU A 218 -19.90 -17.02 3.47
CA LEU A 218 -19.90 -17.99 4.58
C LEU A 218 -18.49 -18.57 4.80
N ASP A 219 -17.79 -18.97 3.74
CA ASP A 219 -16.40 -19.46 3.79
C ASP A 219 -15.43 -18.42 4.35
N ALA A 220 -15.61 -17.15 3.96
CA ALA A 220 -14.79 -16.07 4.50
C ALA A 220 -15.03 -15.86 6.00
N LEU A 221 -16.29 -15.92 6.46
CA LEU A 221 -16.61 -15.83 7.89
C LEU A 221 -16.06 -17.04 8.67
N GLY A 222 -16.13 -18.25 8.10
CA GLY A 222 -15.54 -19.46 8.67
C GLY A 222 -14.04 -19.30 8.92
N ARG A 223 -13.28 -18.85 7.92
CA ARG A 223 -11.84 -18.55 8.08
C ARG A 223 -11.58 -17.48 9.12
N ALA A 224 -12.41 -16.44 9.20
CA ALA A 224 -12.25 -15.40 10.21
C ALA A 224 -12.30 -15.98 11.63
N ARG A 225 -13.25 -16.90 11.90
CA ARG A 225 -13.38 -17.61 13.18
C ARG A 225 -12.18 -18.51 13.46
N GLU A 226 -11.71 -19.28 12.47
CA GLU A 226 -10.50 -20.13 12.64
C GLU A 226 -9.26 -19.32 13.05
N PHE A 227 -9.03 -18.17 12.40
CA PHE A 227 -7.93 -17.28 12.76
C PHE A 227 -8.09 -16.68 14.15
N GLN A 228 -9.32 -16.35 14.55
CA GLN A 228 -9.62 -15.83 15.89
C GLN A 228 -9.36 -16.89 16.96
N ASP A 229 -9.83 -18.12 16.78
CA ASP A 229 -9.59 -19.22 17.71
C ASP A 229 -8.09 -19.50 17.90
N ARG A 230 -7.34 -19.46 16.79
CA ARG A 230 -5.88 -19.58 16.85
C ARG A 230 -5.27 -18.39 17.59
N ALA A 231 -5.72 -17.17 17.32
CA ALA A 231 -5.21 -15.98 18.02
C ALA A 231 -5.42 -16.09 19.53
N THR A 232 -6.57 -16.59 19.97
CA THR A 232 -6.88 -16.84 21.39
C THR A 232 -5.91 -17.86 22.00
N ARG A 233 -5.61 -18.97 21.30
CA ARG A 233 -4.61 -19.94 21.77
C ARG A 233 -3.21 -19.33 21.90
N GLU A 234 -2.79 -18.52 20.93
CA GLU A 234 -1.48 -17.85 20.98
C GLU A 234 -1.40 -16.81 22.09
N PHE A 235 -2.51 -16.14 22.41
CA PHE A 235 -2.62 -15.26 23.57
C PHE A 235 -2.44 -16.06 24.87
N LEU A 236 -3.16 -17.16 25.05
CA LEU A 236 -3.00 -18.00 26.24
C LEU A 236 -1.57 -18.59 26.38
N ALA A 237 -0.85 -18.74 25.27
CA ALA A 237 0.55 -19.18 25.23
C ALA A 237 1.58 -18.03 25.34
N GLU A 238 1.14 -16.81 25.68
CA GLU A 238 1.96 -15.61 25.82
C GLU A 238 2.70 -15.15 24.56
N ARG A 239 2.23 -15.57 23.37
CA ARG A 239 2.80 -15.19 22.07
C ARG A 239 2.06 -14.00 21.46
N TRP A 240 2.15 -12.86 22.14
CA TRP A 240 1.35 -11.66 21.86
C TRP A 240 1.48 -11.14 20.43
N GLU A 241 2.68 -11.13 19.85
CA GLU A 241 2.88 -10.68 18.47
C GLU A 241 2.19 -11.58 17.44
N VAL A 242 2.20 -12.89 17.68
CA VAL A 242 1.53 -13.87 16.80
C VAL A 242 0.02 -13.67 16.91
N CYS A 243 -0.50 -13.51 18.14
CA CYS A 243 -1.90 -13.18 18.39
C CYS A 243 -2.32 -11.90 17.63
N LEU A 244 -1.52 -10.83 17.70
CA LEU A 244 -1.78 -9.57 16.99
C LEU A 244 -1.88 -9.75 15.47
N ARG A 245 -0.98 -10.53 14.86
CA ARG A 245 -1.05 -10.82 13.42
C ARG A 245 -2.30 -11.64 13.06
N LEU A 246 -2.63 -12.64 13.86
CA LEU A 246 -3.79 -13.51 13.61
C LEU A 246 -5.13 -12.75 13.73
N THR A 247 -5.29 -11.89 14.74
CA THR A 247 -6.48 -11.04 14.89
C THR A 247 -6.64 -10.01 13.77
N GLN A 248 -5.54 -9.57 13.14
CA GLN A 248 -5.62 -8.74 11.94
C GLN A 248 -6.14 -9.54 10.74
N THR A 249 -5.63 -10.76 10.53
CA THR A 249 -6.09 -11.66 9.45
C THR A 249 -7.56 -12.04 9.64
N ALA A 250 -7.98 -12.35 10.87
CA ALA A 250 -9.37 -12.66 11.21
C ALA A 250 -10.32 -11.53 10.77
N ARG A 251 -10.02 -10.28 11.16
CA ARG A 251 -10.82 -9.10 10.77
C ARG A 251 -10.86 -8.88 9.26
N MET A 252 -9.73 -9.04 8.55
CA MET A 252 -9.69 -8.94 7.10
C MET A 252 -10.70 -9.89 6.44
N PHE A 253 -10.77 -11.15 6.90
CA PHE A 253 -11.73 -12.12 6.41
C PHE A 253 -13.18 -11.79 6.79
N ALA A 254 -13.44 -11.31 8.01
CA ALA A 254 -14.76 -10.88 8.43
C ALA A 254 -15.29 -9.69 7.60
N HIS A 255 -14.46 -8.67 7.34
CA HIS A 255 -14.82 -7.58 6.44
C HIS A 255 -15.05 -8.04 5.00
N ARG A 256 -14.26 -9.01 4.52
CA ARG A 256 -14.49 -9.61 3.20
C ARG A 256 -15.85 -10.32 3.14
N ALA A 257 -16.23 -11.06 4.18
CA ALA A 257 -17.53 -11.72 4.25
C ALA A 257 -18.68 -10.70 4.12
N MET A 258 -18.62 -9.60 4.89
CA MET A 258 -19.62 -8.53 4.81
C MET A 258 -19.72 -7.89 3.41
N ARG A 259 -18.57 -7.62 2.76
CA ARG A 259 -18.57 -7.09 1.38
C ARG A 259 -19.19 -8.05 0.37
N LEU A 260 -18.88 -9.34 0.47
CA LEU A 260 -19.45 -10.36 -0.41
C LEU A 260 -20.97 -10.49 -0.22
N ALA A 261 -21.47 -10.34 1.01
CA ALA A 261 -22.90 -10.35 1.30
C ALA A 261 -23.63 -9.10 0.77
N ALA A 262 -22.94 -7.95 0.69
CA ALA A 262 -23.51 -6.70 0.20
C ALA A 262 -23.72 -6.67 -1.33
N VAL A 263 -22.97 -7.47 -2.09
CA VAL A 263 -23.15 -7.61 -3.54
C VAL A 263 -24.25 -8.64 -3.79
N ARG A 264 -25.50 -8.25 -3.55
CA ARG A 264 -26.66 -9.05 -3.99
C ARG A 264 -26.90 -8.79 -5.49
N PRO A 265 -27.10 -9.84 -6.31
CA PRO A 265 -27.51 -9.69 -7.69
C PRO A 265 -28.92 -9.09 -7.81
#